data_AF-A0ABD6IPP4-F1
#
_entry.id   AF-A0ABD6IPP4-F1
#
_cell.length_a   1.000
_cell.length_b   1.000
_cell.length_c   1.000
_cell.angle_alpha   90.00
_cell.angle_beta   90.00
_cell.angle_gamma   90.00
#
_symmetry.space_group_name_H-M   'P 1'
#
loop_
_entity.id
_entity.type
_entity.pdbx_description
1 polymer ?
#
loop_
_entity_poly.entity_id
_entity_poly.type
_entity_poly.pdbx_seq_one_letter_code
_entity_poly.pdbx_strand_id
1 'polypeptide(L)'
;MHVEHLLRDESLGLRLLWAAPALLAREISGVTVTDLEDPARFVRPGEVVLSGLVWWRAEDEREAAARFVRALKDADVALLLAGEEMHGAVPGPLVEACASQGVPVAAVPPRIMFRTITEAVYLRQWGELSRHHAMPEHLRARLDRLIAQDADPREVLATAFAPLAGSTAHLVTAAGRTVATTPGATPLAVREAAALPGSDTGTTVPVGADARTPYERWYLHLPDADAVPPSLLHEITETLDRCRQAGARRRAA
;
A
#
# COMPACT_ATOMS: atom_id res chain seq x y z
N MET A 1 3.35 -3.87 -5.19
CA MET A 1 2.84 -5.24 -5.51
C MET A 1 3.68 -5.89 -6.61
N HIS A 2 4.12 -7.15 -6.47
CA HIS A 2 4.89 -7.89 -7.50
C HIS A 2 4.02 -8.69 -8.48
N VAL A 3 4.56 -8.98 -9.67
CA VAL A 3 3.92 -9.81 -10.72
C VAL A 3 3.48 -11.17 -10.20
N GLU A 4 4.31 -11.87 -9.42
CA GLU A 4 3.96 -13.18 -8.86
C GLU A 4 2.74 -13.14 -7.93
N HIS A 5 2.51 -12.03 -7.23
CA HIS A 5 1.39 -11.90 -6.31
C HIS A 5 0.07 -11.77 -7.08
N LEU A 6 0.07 -11.02 -8.18
CA LEU A 6 -1.09 -10.89 -9.05
C LEU A 6 -1.44 -12.25 -9.71
N LEU A 7 -0.42 -12.99 -10.17
CA LEU A 7 -0.61 -14.30 -10.79
C LEU A 7 -1.08 -15.39 -9.82
N ARG A 8 -0.77 -15.27 -8.53
CA ARG A 8 -1.23 -16.20 -7.49
C ARG A 8 -2.65 -15.91 -6.99
N ASP A 9 -3.27 -14.81 -7.40
CA ASP A 9 -4.64 -14.50 -7.01
C ASP A 9 -5.62 -15.42 -7.74
N GLU A 10 -6.06 -16.48 -7.04
CA GLU A 10 -6.98 -17.48 -7.58
C GLU A 10 -8.33 -16.87 -8.01
N SER A 11 -8.73 -15.74 -7.43
CA SER A 11 -9.98 -15.06 -7.79
C SER A 11 -9.95 -14.47 -9.20
N LEU A 12 -8.76 -14.14 -9.70
CA LEU A 12 -8.54 -13.62 -11.06
C LEU A 12 -8.34 -14.74 -12.08
N GLY A 13 -8.03 -15.96 -11.64
CA GLY A 13 -7.89 -17.13 -12.51
C GLY A 13 -6.88 -16.97 -13.64
N LEU A 14 -5.88 -16.11 -13.45
CA LEU A 14 -4.86 -15.82 -14.46
C LEU A 14 -4.01 -17.06 -14.71
N ARG A 15 -3.69 -17.31 -15.99
CA ARG A 15 -2.87 -18.45 -16.36
C ARG A 15 -1.57 -17.97 -16.98
N LEU A 16 -0.46 -18.16 -16.26
CA LEU A 16 0.86 -17.83 -16.76
C LEU A 16 1.16 -18.64 -18.04
N LEU A 17 1.45 -17.93 -19.14
CA LEU A 17 1.82 -18.55 -20.41
C LEU A 17 3.34 -18.57 -20.55
N TRP A 18 4.00 -17.47 -20.21
CA TRP A 18 5.45 -17.39 -20.21
C TRP A 18 5.97 -16.28 -19.29
N ALA A 19 7.00 -16.56 -18.49
CA ALA A 19 7.83 -15.57 -17.82
C ALA A 19 9.16 -16.21 -17.40
N ALA A 20 10.27 -15.47 -17.50
CA ALA A 20 11.49 -15.85 -16.83
C ALA A 20 11.34 -15.66 -15.30
N PRO A 21 11.94 -16.53 -14.45
CA PRO A 21 11.77 -16.44 -13.00
C PRO A 21 12.10 -15.07 -12.39
N ALA A 22 13.13 -14.39 -12.90
CA ALA A 22 13.53 -13.06 -12.43
C ALA A 22 12.48 -11.98 -12.72
N LEU A 23 11.64 -12.16 -13.74
CA LEU A 23 10.60 -11.20 -14.11
C LEU A 23 9.37 -11.28 -13.22
N LEU A 24 9.17 -12.40 -12.52
CA LEU A 24 8.04 -12.60 -11.61
C LEU A 24 8.17 -11.73 -10.34
N ALA A 25 9.39 -11.38 -9.94
CA ALA A 25 9.68 -10.49 -8.83
C ALA A 25 9.65 -9.00 -9.22
N ARG A 26 9.26 -8.64 -10.45
CA ARG A 26 9.12 -7.23 -10.85
C ARG A 26 7.94 -6.58 -10.13
N GLU A 27 8.12 -5.35 -9.71
CA GLU A 27 7.06 -4.52 -9.14
C GLU A 27 6.13 -3.99 -10.24
N ILE A 28 4.84 -3.91 -9.94
CA ILE A 28 3.80 -3.35 -10.79
C ILE A 28 3.55 -1.90 -10.37
N SER A 29 3.79 -0.96 -11.29
CA SER A 29 3.64 0.48 -11.06
C SER A 29 2.25 1.03 -11.43
N GLY A 30 1.43 0.26 -12.15
CA GLY A 30 0.10 0.68 -12.59
C GLY A 30 -0.51 -0.27 -13.61
N VAL A 31 -1.60 0.16 -14.23
CA VAL A 31 -2.33 -0.64 -15.24
C VAL A 31 -2.72 0.24 -16.43
N THR A 32 -2.38 -0.21 -17.64
CA THR A 32 -2.91 0.33 -18.90
C THR A 32 -3.87 -0.68 -19.52
N VAL A 33 -5.08 -0.25 -19.87
CA VAL A 33 -5.99 -1.03 -20.72
C VAL A 33 -5.94 -0.47 -22.13
N THR A 34 -5.60 -1.30 -23.12
CA THR A 34 -5.50 -0.85 -24.51
C THR A 34 -5.63 -2.03 -25.48
N ASP A 35 -6.22 -1.75 -26.63
CA ASP A 35 -6.28 -2.67 -27.78
C ASP A 35 -5.73 -2.02 -29.05
N LEU A 36 -4.72 -1.17 -28.87
CA LEU A 36 -3.96 -0.61 -29.97
C LEU A 36 -2.86 -1.57 -30.40
N GLU A 37 -2.62 -1.64 -31.71
CA GLU A 37 -1.52 -2.41 -32.29
C GLU A 37 -0.13 -1.88 -31.86
N ASP A 38 -0.02 -0.58 -31.57
CA ASP A 38 1.14 0.04 -30.93
C ASP A 38 0.72 0.77 -29.63
N PRO A 39 0.96 0.16 -28.46
CA PRO A 39 0.60 0.75 -27.17
C PRO A 39 1.67 1.68 -26.59
N ALA A 40 2.89 1.77 -27.15
CA ALA A 40 4.07 2.31 -26.46
C ALA A 40 3.88 3.73 -25.89
N ARG A 41 3.14 4.60 -26.58
CA ARG A 41 2.90 5.99 -26.14
C ARG A 41 1.97 6.15 -24.94
N PHE A 42 1.23 5.10 -24.57
CA PHE A 42 0.25 5.13 -23.49
C PHE A 42 0.65 4.35 -22.25
N VAL A 43 1.73 3.58 -22.35
CA VAL A 43 2.18 2.68 -21.31
C VAL A 43 3.36 3.32 -20.60
N ARG A 44 3.33 3.31 -19.27
CA ARG A 44 4.47 3.75 -18.45
C ARG A 44 5.33 2.54 -18.05
N PRO A 45 6.63 2.75 -17.79
CA PRO A 45 7.50 1.71 -17.28
C PRO A 45 6.95 1.04 -16.01
N GLY A 46 7.00 -0.30 -15.99
CA GLY A 46 6.52 -1.12 -14.89
C GLY A 46 5.00 -1.34 -14.84
N GLU A 47 4.22 -0.81 -15.80
CA GLU A 47 2.78 -1.05 -15.83
C GLU A 47 2.46 -2.45 -16.32
N VAL A 48 1.30 -2.96 -15.91
CA VAL A 48 0.65 -4.12 -16.50
C VAL A 48 -0.21 -3.66 -17.67
N VAL A 49 -0.09 -4.32 -18.81
CA VAL A 49 -0.94 -4.04 -19.98
C VAL A 49 -2.03 -5.09 -20.08
N LEU A 50 -3.29 -4.65 -20.08
CA LEU A 50 -4.48 -5.44 -20.34
C LEU A 50 -4.93 -5.21 -21.79
N SER A 51 -4.98 -6.27 -22.60
CA SER A 51 -5.44 -6.21 -24.00
C SER A 51 -6.37 -7.37 -24.30
N GLY A 52 -7.53 -7.08 -24.90
CA GLY A 52 -8.46 -8.08 -25.44
C GLY A 52 -8.03 -8.62 -26.81
N LEU A 53 -6.92 -8.11 -27.36
CA LEU A 53 -6.35 -8.43 -28.67
C LEU A 53 -7.31 -8.13 -29.82
N VAL A 54 -8.12 -7.07 -29.72
CA VAL A 54 -9.10 -6.69 -30.77
C VAL A 54 -8.42 -6.27 -32.07
N TRP A 55 -7.20 -5.74 -31.99
CA TRP A 55 -6.36 -5.37 -33.13
C TRP A 55 -5.81 -6.59 -33.89
N TRP A 56 -5.87 -7.79 -33.33
CA TRP A 56 -5.25 -8.98 -33.89
C TRP A 56 -5.95 -9.44 -35.18
N ARG A 57 -5.15 -9.72 -36.22
CA ARG A 57 -5.63 -10.25 -37.51
C ARG A 57 -4.78 -11.46 -37.92
N ALA A 58 -5.44 -12.52 -38.40
CA ALA A 58 -4.76 -13.78 -38.76
C ALA A 58 -3.85 -13.65 -39.99
N GLU A 59 -4.11 -12.67 -40.85
CA GLU A 59 -3.43 -12.50 -42.14
C GLU A 59 -1.93 -12.14 -42.02
N ASP A 60 -1.49 -11.59 -40.88
CA ASP A 60 -0.09 -11.18 -40.60
C ASP A 60 0.34 -11.46 -39.13
N GLU A 61 -0.16 -12.55 -38.55
CA GLU A 61 -0.07 -12.83 -37.11
C GLU A 61 1.33 -12.72 -36.48
N ARG A 62 2.39 -13.18 -37.17
CA ARG A 62 3.76 -13.20 -36.63
C ARG A 62 4.39 -11.81 -36.59
N GLU A 63 4.25 -11.05 -37.67
CA GLU A 63 4.81 -9.71 -37.77
C GLU A 63 4.05 -8.73 -36.86
N ALA A 64 2.73 -8.85 -36.80
CA ALA A 64 1.89 -8.09 -35.90
C ALA A 64 2.24 -8.37 -34.43
N ALA A 65 2.40 -9.65 -34.05
CA ALA A 65 2.86 -10.04 -32.72
C ALA A 65 4.24 -9.47 -32.39
N ALA A 66 5.21 -9.60 -33.30
CA ALA A 66 6.57 -9.13 -33.08
C ALA A 66 6.63 -7.61 -32.85
N ARG A 67 5.83 -6.84 -33.59
CA ARG A 67 5.74 -5.39 -33.46
C ARG A 67 5.09 -4.97 -32.14
N PHE A 68 3.97 -5.59 -31.79
CA PHE A 68 3.27 -5.32 -30.53
C PHE A 68 4.15 -5.65 -29.32
N VAL A 69 4.79 -6.82 -29.30
CA VAL A 69 5.68 -7.23 -28.20
C VAL A 69 6.91 -6.32 -28.12
N ARG A 70 7.45 -5.87 -29.25
CA ARG A 70 8.55 -4.89 -29.26
C ARG A 70 8.13 -3.57 -28.63
N ALA A 71 6.94 -3.07 -28.95
CA ALA A 71 6.40 -1.87 -28.32
C ALA A 71 6.25 -2.03 -26.79
N LEU A 72 5.80 -3.19 -26.31
CA LEU A 72 5.73 -3.49 -24.87
C LEU A 72 7.11 -3.59 -24.21
N LYS A 73 8.09 -4.17 -24.93
CA LYS A 73 9.46 -4.29 -24.46
C LYS A 73 10.11 -2.91 -24.31
N ASP A 74 9.95 -2.07 -25.32
CA ASP A 74 10.51 -0.71 -25.37
C ASP A 74 9.87 0.19 -24.30
N ALA A 75 8.60 -0.03 -23.97
CA ALA A 75 7.90 0.66 -22.87
C ALA A 75 8.22 0.10 -21.46
N ASP A 76 9.07 -0.93 -21.36
CA ASP A 76 9.44 -1.61 -20.11
C ASP A 76 8.25 -2.11 -19.27
N VAL A 77 7.31 -2.81 -19.93
CA VAL A 77 6.13 -3.41 -19.30
C VAL A 77 6.51 -4.48 -18.28
N ALA A 78 5.79 -4.49 -17.15
CA ALA A 78 5.96 -5.52 -16.11
C ALA A 78 5.32 -6.85 -16.51
N LEU A 79 4.13 -6.83 -17.12
CA LEU A 79 3.37 -8.00 -17.53
C LEU A 79 2.34 -7.65 -18.61
N LEU A 80 2.20 -8.51 -19.62
CA LEU A 80 1.06 -8.53 -20.53
C LEU A 80 -0.03 -9.49 -20.01
N LEU A 81 -1.24 -8.99 -19.88
CA LEU A 81 -2.45 -9.74 -19.58
C LEU A 81 -3.34 -9.78 -20.83
N ALA A 82 -3.31 -10.92 -21.52
CA ALA A 82 -3.99 -11.12 -22.79
C ALA A 82 -5.36 -11.79 -22.58
N GLY A 83 -6.42 -11.12 -23.00
CA GLY A 83 -7.80 -11.61 -22.91
C GLY A 83 -8.10 -12.74 -23.89
N GLU A 84 -8.78 -13.77 -23.40
CA GLU A 84 -9.22 -14.90 -24.23
C GLU A 84 -10.62 -14.68 -24.83
N GLU A 85 -11.38 -13.68 -24.39
CA GLU A 85 -12.78 -13.44 -24.79
C GLU A 85 -12.98 -13.41 -26.31
N MET A 86 -12.12 -12.68 -27.04
CA MET A 86 -12.31 -12.45 -28.47
C MET A 86 -11.89 -13.65 -29.33
N HIS A 87 -10.83 -14.36 -28.93
CA HIS A 87 -10.16 -15.38 -29.76
C HIS A 87 -10.26 -16.80 -29.18
N GLY A 88 -10.93 -16.98 -28.04
CA GLY A 88 -11.06 -18.24 -27.30
C GLY A 88 -9.79 -18.68 -26.57
N ALA A 89 -8.62 -18.31 -27.07
CA ALA A 89 -7.32 -18.51 -26.45
C ALA A 89 -6.36 -17.39 -26.86
N VAL A 90 -5.31 -17.19 -26.07
CA VAL A 90 -4.21 -16.29 -26.45
C VAL A 90 -3.46 -16.87 -27.65
N PRO A 91 -3.29 -16.13 -28.76
CA PRO A 91 -2.62 -16.63 -29.97
C PRO A 91 -1.19 -17.12 -29.68
N GLY A 92 -0.86 -18.32 -30.17
CA GLY A 92 0.48 -18.92 -30.01
C GLY A 92 1.64 -18.03 -30.48
N PRO A 93 1.57 -17.40 -31.67
CA PRO A 93 2.62 -16.50 -32.14
C PRO A 93 2.89 -15.31 -31.21
N LEU A 94 1.88 -14.84 -30.48
CA LEU A 94 2.06 -13.78 -29.47
C LEU A 94 2.89 -14.28 -28.28
N VAL A 95 2.61 -15.49 -27.79
CA VAL A 95 3.35 -16.11 -26.68
C VAL A 95 4.80 -16.36 -27.06
N GLU A 96 5.05 -16.85 -28.29
CA GLU A 96 6.39 -17.05 -28.83
C GLU A 96 7.18 -15.72 -28.94
N ALA A 97 6.53 -14.67 -29.44
CA ALA A 97 7.11 -13.33 -29.50
C ALA A 97 7.47 -12.80 -28.09
N CYS A 98 6.55 -12.92 -27.12
CA CYS A 98 6.79 -12.57 -25.72
C CYS A 98 8.00 -13.32 -25.14
N ALA A 99 8.10 -14.62 -25.38
CA ALA A 99 9.20 -15.45 -24.91
C ALA A 99 10.54 -15.04 -25.52
N SER A 100 10.58 -14.80 -26.83
CA SER A 100 11.82 -14.39 -27.52
C SER A 100 12.34 -13.01 -27.10
N GLN A 101 11.44 -12.07 -26.80
CA GLN A 101 11.81 -10.70 -26.42
C GLN A 101 11.89 -10.50 -24.90
N GLY A 102 11.50 -11.49 -24.11
CA GLY A 102 11.57 -11.42 -22.66
C GLY A 102 10.49 -10.52 -22.03
N VAL A 103 9.26 -10.61 -22.52
CA VAL A 103 8.09 -9.91 -21.98
C VAL A 103 7.18 -10.94 -21.29
N PRO A 104 6.93 -10.83 -19.97
CA PRO A 104 6.02 -11.75 -19.27
C PRO A 104 4.61 -11.68 -19.84
N VAL A 105 3.94 -12.83 -19.96
CA VAL A 105 2.58 -12.91 -20.50
C VAL A 105 1.74 -13.95 -19.75
N ALA A 106 0.51 -13.57 -19.42
CA ALA A 106 -0.50 -14.44 -18.85
C ALA A 106 -1.85 -14.26 -19.55
N ALA A 107 -2.64 -15.33 -19.61
CA ALA A 107 -3.99 -15.32 -20.14
C ALA A 107 -5.00 -14.85 -19.09
N VAL A 108 -5.94 -14.02 -19.52
CA VAL A 108 -7.12 -13.60 -18.75
C VAL A 108 -8.32 -14.39 -19.26
N PRO A 109 -8.97 -15.20 -18.41
CA PRO A 109 -10.10 -16.01 -18.84
C PRO A 109 -11.34 -15.14 -19.15
N PRO A 110 -12.23 -15.58 -20.06
CA PRO A 110 -13.41 -14.82 -20.53
C PRO A 110 -14.32 -14.30 -19.39
N ARG A 111 -14.44 -15.08 -18.32
CA ARG A 111 -15.28 -14.74 -17.16
C ARG A 111 -14.79 -13.56 -16.32
N ILE A 112 -13.56 -13.09 -16.54
CA ILE A 112 -12.92 -12.06 -15.70
C ILE A 112 -12.90 -10.74 -16.46
N MET A 113 -13.59 -9.75 -15.89
CA MET A 113 -13.58 -8.40 -16.43
C MET A 113 -12.22 -7.75 -16.16
N PHE A 114 -11.69 -7.03 -17.14
CA PHE A 114 -10.46 -6.23 -16.96
C PHE A 114 -10.58 -5.23 -15.81
N ARG A 115 -11.79 -4.70 -15.55
CA ARG A 115 -12.07 -3.88 -14.37
C ARG A 115 -11.69 -4.59 -13.08
N THR A 116 -12.02 -5.88 -12.91
CA THR A 116 -11.70 -6.65 -11.70
C THR A 116 -10.19 -6.73 -11.46
N ILE A 117 -9.41 -6.88 -12.53
CA ILE A 117 -7.94 -6.92 -12.45
C ILE A 117 -7.39 -5.52 -12.13
N THR A 118 -7.89 -4.49 -12.83
CA THR A 118 -7.53 -3.09 -12.58
C THR A 118 -7.84 -2.72 -11.13
N GLU A 119 -9.01 -3.09 -10.61
CA GLU A 119 -9.39 -2.92 -9.21
C GLU A 119 -8.47 -3.72 -8.29
N ALA A 120 -8.12 -4.96 -8.57
CA ALA A 120 -7.20 -5.73 -7.72
C ALA A 120 -5.80 -5.09 -7.63
N VAL A 121 -5.26 -4.62 -8.76
CA VAL A 121 -3.97 -3.92 -8.82
C VAL A 121 -4.05 -2.60 -8.07
N TYR A 122 -5.07 -1.77 -8.32
CA TYR A 122 -5.22 -0.50 -7.62
C TYR A 122 -5.61 -0.68 -6.16
N LEU A 123 -6.35 -1.71 -5.75
CA LEU A 123 -6.67 -1.99 -4.34
C LEU A 123 -5.45 -2.45 -3.56
N ARG A 124 -4.52 -3.18 -4.18
CA ARG A 124 -3.24 -3.57 -3.57
C ARG A 124 -2.23 -2.44 -3.60
N GLN A 125 -2.16 -1.70 -4.70
CA GLN A 125 -1.36 -0.49 -4.79
C GLN A 125 -1.91 0.58 -3.83
N TRP A 126 -3.22 0.69 -3.64
CA TRP A 126 -3.89 1.42 -2.57
C TRP A 126 -3.92 0.64 -1.25
N GLY A 127 -3.48 -0.61 -1.14
CA GLY A 127 -3.21 -1.25 0.14
C GLY A 127 -1.85 -0.79 0.66
N GLU A 128 -0.92 -0.62 -0.28
CA GLU A 128 0.42 -0.05 -0.09
C GLU A 128 0.39 1.50 -0.06
N LEU A 129 -0.57 2.16 -0.72
CA LEU A 129 -0.78 3.62 -0.76
C LEU A 129 -2.00 4.13 0.05
N SER A 130 -2.97 3.30 0.44
CA SER A 130 -4.14 3.66 1.26
C SER A 130 -4.27 2.76 2.51
N ARG A 131 -4.06 3.29 3.70
CA ARG A 131 -4.86 4.46 4.09
C ARG A 131 -6.36 4.32 3.75
N HIS A 132 -6.91 3.09 3.66
CA HIS A 132 -8.36 2.82 3.83
C HIS A 132 -8.72 2.59 5.30
N HIS A 133 -7.73 2.61 6.19
CA HIS A 133 -7.89 2.91 7.61
C HIS A 133 -7.44 4.34 7.89
N ALA A 134 -7.85 5.27 7.02
CA ALA A 134 -7.67 6.67 7.31
C ALA A 134 -8.64 7.06 8.44
N MET A 135 -8.20 7.92 9.36
CA MET A 135 -9.04 8.35 10.47
C MET A 135 -10.36 8.90 9.90
N PRO A 136 -11.55 8.46 10.36
CA PRO A 136 -12.81 9.01 9.84
C PRO A 136 -12.84 10.55 9.95
N GLU A 137 -13.36 11.26 8.94
CA GLU A 137 -13.38 12.73 8.90
C GLU A 137 -13.97 13.36 10.18
N HIS A 138 -15.05 12.78 10.71
CA HIS A 138 -15.67 13.24 11.95
C HIS A 138 -14.74 13.11 13.17
N LEU A 139 -13.89 12.09 13.19
CA LEU A 139 -12.93 11.86 14.25
C LEU A 139 -11.71 12.77 14.08
N ARG A 140 -11.23 12.99 12.84
CA ARG A 140 -10.20 14.02 12.56
C ARG A 140 -10.67 15.40 13.02
N ALA A 141 -11.85 15.83 12.61
CA ALA A 141 -12.43 17.12 12.99
C ALA A 141 -12.67 17.25 14.50
N ARG A 142 -12.90 16.13 15.21
CA ARG A 142 -12.99 16.10 16.67
C ARG A 142 -11.61 16.26 17.32
N LEU A 143 -10.60 15.53 16.86
CA LEU A 143 -9.23 15.61 17.35
C LEU A 143 -8.62 16.99 17.08
N ASP A 144 -8.86 17.56 15.90
CA ASP A 144 -8.42 18.92 15.57
C ASP A 144 -9.04 19.96 16.49
N ARG A 145 -10.33 19.82 16.84
CA ARG A 145 -10.98 20.68 17.85
C ARG A 145 -10.37 20.53 19.23
N LEU A 146 -10.08 19.30 19.67
CA LEU A 146 -9.43 19.05 20.96
C LEU A 146 -8.04 19.71 21.00
N ILE A 147 -7.26 19.60 19.93
CA ILE A 147 -5.96 20.26 19.82
C ILE A 147 -6.12 21.79 19.85
N ALA A 148 -7.09 22.34 19.10
CA ALA A 148 -7.36 23.77 19.08
C ALA A 148 -7.88 24.33 20.42
N GLN A 149 -8.43 23.46 21.27
CA GLN A 149 -8.89 23.78 22.63
C GLN A 149 -7.84 23.44 23.69
N ASP A 150 -6.60 23.11 23.29
CA ASP A 150 -5.51 22.73 24.18
C ASP A 150 -5.85 21.58 25.13
N ALA A 151 -6.62 20.60 24.64
CA ALA A 151 -7.01 19.43 25.41
C ALA A 151 -5.80 18.61 25.88
N ASP A 152 -5.98 17.92 27.02
CA ASP A 152 -4.93 17.08 27.59
C ASP A 152 -4.55 15.93 26.62
N PRO A 153 -3.26 15.59 26.48
CA PRO A 153 -2.83 14.47 25.61
C PRO A 153 -3.54 13.14 25.90
N ARG A 154 -3.97 12.91 27.15
CA ARG A 154 -4.79 11.75 27.52
C ARG A 154 -6.16 11.77 26.83
N GLU A 155 -6.80 12.93 26.73
CA GLU A 155 -8.09 13.07 26.07
C GLU A 155 -7.97 12.88 24.54
N VAL A 156 -6.91 13.41 23.95
CA VAL A 156 -6.59 13.21 22.53
C VAL A 156 -6.34 11.73 22.25
N LEU A 157 -5.51 11.06 23.07
CA LEU A 157 -5.23 9.63 22.92
C LEU A 157 -6.49 8.78 23.11
N ALA A 158 -7.27 9.03 24.17
CA ALA A 158 -8.51 8.29 24.43
C ALA A 158 -9.52 8.47 23.29
N THR A 159 -9.64 9.68 22.74
CA THR A 159 -10.55 9.95 21.61
C THR A 159 -10.08 9.24 20.34
N ALA A 160 -8.78 9.25 20.03
CA ALA A 160 -8.23 8.60 18.86
C ALA A 160 -8.41 7.07 18.87
N PHE A 161 -8.34 6.45 20.06
CA PHE A 161 -8.48 5.01 20.23
C PHE A 161 -9.90 4.54 20.59
N ALA A 162 -10.85 5.45 20.82
CA ALA A 162 -12.23 5.08 21.16
C ALA A 162 -12.91 4.16 20.11
N PRO A 163 -12.72 4.32 18.79
CA PRO A 163 -13.27 3.38 17.81
C PRO A 163 -12.56 2.01 17.78
N LEU A 164 -11.37 1.92 18.36
CA LEU A 164 -10.52 0.72 18.37
C LEU A 164 -10.71 -0.06 19.67
N ALA A 165 -11.97 -0.31 20.04
CA ALA A 165 -12.33 -0.90 21.32
C ALA A 165 -11.55 -2.20 21.59
N GLY A 166 -10.79 -2.23 22.69
CA GLY A 166 -9.92 -3.35 23.07
C GLY A 166 -8.42 -3.09 22.87
N SER A 167 -8.04 -2.08 22.07
CA SER A 167 -6.64 -1.74 21.83
C SER A 167 -6.03 -1.00 23.03
N THR A 168 -4.89 -1.53 23.51
CA THR A 168 -4.09 -0.92 24.56
C THR A 168 -3.00 -0.07 23.93
N ALA A 169 -2.87 1.18 24.36
CA ALA A 169 -1.74 2.02 23.93
C ALA A 169 -1.20 2.88 25.07
N HIS A 170 0.11 3.06 25.05
CA HIS A 170 0.89 3.83 26.02
C HIS A 170 1.65 4.93 25.29
N LEU A 171 1.38 6.18 25.65
CA LEU A 171 2.17 7.32 25.20
C LEU A 171 3.19 7.64 26.29
N VAL A 172 4.48 7.50 26.00
CA VAL A 172 5.58 7.65 26.96
C VAL A 172 6.63 8.63 26.44
N THR A 173 7.43 9.20 27.34
CA THR A 173 8.62 9.97 26.96
C THR A 173 9.82 9.05 26.76
N ALA A 174 10.89 9.55 26.12
CA ALA A 174 12.17 8.85 26.01
C ALA A 174 12.75 8.37 27.37
N ALA A 175 12.46 9.08 28.46
CA ALA A 175 12.89 8.73 29.82
C ALA A 175 11.96 7.71 30.53
N GLY A 176 10.94 7.18 29.84
CA GLY A 176 10.00 6.20 30.39
C GLY A 176 8.87 6.79 31.23
N ARG A 177 8.68 8.11 31.24
CA ARG A 177 7.52 8.73 31.91
C ARG A 177 6.28 8.52 31.06
N THR A 178 5.20 8.00 31.66
CA THR A 178 3.89 7.92 31.01
C THR A 178 3.28 9.32 30.85
N VAL A 179 2.98 9.68 29.61
CA VAL A 179 2.23 10.90 29.23
C VAL A 179 0.74 10.61 29.23
N ALA A 180 0.33 9.51 28.61
CA ALA A 180 -1.06 9.08 28.54
C ALA A 180 -1.17 7.56 28.30
N THR A 181 -2.32 6.99 28.64
CA THR A 181 -2.70 5.60 28.31
C THR A 181 -4.14 5.57 27.82
N THR A 182 -4.50 4.55 27.02
CA THR A 182 -5.90 4.33 26.66
C THR A 182 -6.74 3.97 27.90
N PRO A 183 -8.06 4.24 27.91
CA PRO A 183 -8.92 3.87 29.03
C PRO A 183 -8.80 2.38 29.38
N GLY A 184 -8.61 2.06 30.66
CA GLY A 184 -8.45 0.69 31.16
C GLY A 184 -7.01 0.15 31.13
N ALA A 185 -6.08 0.83 30.46
CA ALA A 185 -4.68 0.43 30.44
C ALA A 185 -3.90 0.93 31.67
N THR A 186 -3.16 0.03 32.31
CA THR A 186 -2.26 0.37 33.42
C THR A 186 -0.96 0.99 32.90
N PRO A 187 -0.45 2.07 33.52
CA PRO A 187 0.88 2.61 33.22
C PRO A 187 1.97 1.55 33.43
N LEU A 188 2.94 1.52 32.52
CA LEU A 188 4.12 0.66 32.61
C LEU A 188 5.10 1.20 33.65
N ALA A 189 5.96 0.32 34.20
CA ALA A 189 7.03 0.79 35.08
C ALA A 189 8.01 1.66 34.29
N VAL A 190 8.57 2.71 34.92
CA VAL A 190 9.44 3.69 34.23
C VAL A 190 10.61 3.03 33.49
N ARG A 191 11.21 2.00 34.10
CA ARG A 191 12.33 1.25 33.49
C ARG A 191 11.89 0.48 32.25
N GLU A 192 10.71 -0.15 32.30
CA GLU A 192 10.14 -0.89 31.17
C GLU A 192 9.79 0.08 30.03
N ALA A 193 9.11 1.18 30.35
CA ALA A 193 8.72 2.20 29.39
C ALA A 193 9.93 2.85 28.69
N ALA A 194 11.03 3.07 29.42
CA ALA A 194 12.26 3.63 28.84
C ALA A 194 12.97 2.67 27.86
N ALA A 195 12.75 1.36 28.00
CA ALA A 195 13.37 0.34 27.15
C ALA A 195 12.59 0.04 25.85
N LEU A 196 11.32 0.47 25.75
CA LEU A 196 10.43 0.18 24.62
C LEU A 196 10.96 0.53 23.22
N PRO A 197 11.69 1.66 23.00
CA PRO A 197 12.20 1.98 21.66
C PRO A 197 13.22 0.97 21.09
N GLY A 198 13.79 0.11 21.94
CA GLY A 198 14.71 -0.96 21.54
C GLY A 198 14.21 -2.37 21.91
N SER A 199 12.92 -2.51 22.23
CA SER A 199 12.32 -3.80 22.58
C SER A 199 11.62 -4.41 21.38
N ASP A 200 11.66 -5.74 21.28
CA ASP A 200 10.91 -6.53 20.28
C ASP A 200 9.48 -6.87 20.76
N THR A 201 9.08 -6.38 21.93
CA THR A 201 7.73 -6.58 22.46
C THR A 201 6.76 -5.54 21.89
N GLY A 202 5.77 -5.99 21.12
CA GLY A 202 4.75 -5.12 20.54
C GLY A 202 5.30 -4.17 19.47
N THR A 203 4.59 -3.07 19.21
CA THR A 203 5.00 -2.02 18.27
C THR A 203 5.23 -0.71 19.00
N THR A 204 6.40 -0.11 18.81
CA THR A 204 6.74 1.21 19.37
C THR A 204 7.13 2.15 18.25
N VAL A 205 6.42 3.28 18.12
CA VAL A 205 6.67 4.29 17.09
C VAL A 205 7.00 5.65 17.71
N PRO A 206 7.98 6.39 17.14
CA PRO A 206 8.28 7.74 17.58
C PRO A 206 7.16 8.71 17.18
N VAL A 207 6.77 9.59 18.10
CA VAL A 207 5.85 10.71 17.86
C VAL A 207 6.68 11.96 17.58
N GLY A 208 6.60 12.46 16.34
CA GLY A 208 7.37 13.61 15.87
C GLY A 208 8.80 13.22 15.45
N ALA A 209 9.00 13.07 14.14
CA ALA A 209 10.33 12.85 13.56
C ALA A 209 11.28 14.04 13.84
N ASP A 210 10.74 15.26 13.94
CA ASP A 210 11.49 16.52 14.09
C ASP A 210 11.64 17.04 15.54
N ALA A 211 11.58 16.17 16.54
CA ALA A 211 11.87 16.56 17.92
C ALA A 211 13.30 17.17 18.02
N ARG A 212 13.42 18.42 18.52
CA ARG A 212 14.70 19.18 18.59
C ARG A 212 15.77 18.48 19.42
N THR A 213 15.37 17.62 20.37
CA THR A 213 16.27 16.75 21.12
C THR A 213 15.66 15.35 21.29
N PRO A 214 16.48 14.28 21.36
CA PRO A 214 16.00 12.90 21.58
C PRO A 214 15.21 12.73 22.89
N TYR A 215 15.48 13.60 23.88
CA TYR A 215 14.89 13.54 25.22
C TYR A 215 13.48 14.13 25.30
N GLU A 216 13.10 14.98 24.35
CA GLU A 216 11.75 15.58 24.26
C GLU A 216 10.78 14.74 23.42
N ARG A 217 11.27 13.67 22.81
CA ARG A 217 10.48 12.79 21.95
C ARG A 217 9.51 11.95 22.78
N TRP A 218 8.29 11.85 22.28
CA TRP A 218 7.30 10.90 22.77
C TRP A 218 7.36 9.63 21.92
N TYR A 219 6.99 8.52 22.51
CA TYR A 219 6.82 7.23 21.85
C TYR A 219 5.42 6.72 22.13
N LEU A 220 4.76 6.25 21.07
CA LEU A 220 3.50 5.55 21.17
C LEU A 220 3.79 4.05 21.08
N HIS A 221 3.46 3.33 22.14
CA HIS A 221 3.65 1.89 22.25
C HIS A 221 2.30 1.17 22.27
N LEU A 222 2.22 0.09 21.50
CA LEU A 222 1.09 -0.82 21.42
C LEU A 222 1.60 -2.22 21.76
N PRO A 223 1.13 -2.85 22.86
CA PRO A 223 1.55 -4.20 23.22
C PRO A 223 1.15 -5.24 22.16
N ASP A 224 0.02 -5.03 21.51
CA ASP A 224 -0.45 -5.82 20.37
C ASP A 224 -0.13 -5.06 19.07
N ALA A 225 0.80 -5.59 18.28
CA ALA A 225 1.28 -4.98 17.04
C ALA A 225 0.21 -4.96 15.94
N ASP A 226 -0.74 -5.91 15.96
CA ASP A 226 -1.76 -6.07 14.94
C ASP A 226 -3.06 -5.31 15.30
N ALA A 227 -3.13 -4.75 16.51
CA ALA A 227 -4.32 -4.05 17.02
C ALA A 227 -4.63 -2.73 16.29
N VAL A 228 -3.66 -2.12 15.59
CA VAL A 228 -3.84 -0.85 14.88
C VAL A 228 -3.18 -0.90 13.51
N PRO A 229 -3.93 -0.66 12.42
CA PRO A 229 -3.36 -0.59 11.08
C PRO A 229 -2.28 0.49 10.97
N PRO A 230 -1.15 0.24 10.26
CA PRO A 230 -0.03 1.19 10.17
C PRO A 230 -0.41 2.61 9.68
N SER A 231 -1.38 2.72 8.77
CA SER A 231 -1.83 4.03 8.27
C SER A 231 -2.56 4.86 9.35
N LEU A 232 -3.40 4.19 10.15
CA LEU A 232 -4.10 4.84 11.26
C LEU A 232 -3.13 5.22 12.37
N LEU A 233 -2.16 4.34 12.64
CA LEU A 233 -1.09 4.59 13.60
C LEU A 233 -0.29 5.85 13.21
N HIS A 234 0.04 6.01 11.93
CA HIS A 234 0.71 7.21 11.44
C HIS A 234 -0.11 8.49 11.68
N GLU A 235 -1.39 8.53 11.27
CA GLU A 235 -2.27 9.68 11.50
C GLU A 235 -2.44 10.02 13.00
N ILE A 236 -2.50 9.00 13.87
CA ILE A 236 -2.53 9.18 15.33
C ILE A 236 -1.22 9.82 15.81
N THR A 237 -0.05 9.35 15.36
CA THR A 237 1.23 9.92 15.76
C THR A 237 1.39 11.37 15.31
N GLU A 238 0.91 11.75 14.11
CA GLU A 238 0.90 13.15 13.66
C GLU A 238 -0.01 14.03 14.52
N THR A 239 -1.19 13.51 14.88
CA THR A 239 -2.14 14.21 15.76
C THR A 239 -1.54 14.43 17.16
N LEU A 240 -0.86 13.42 17.71
CA LEU A 240 -0.18 13.53 19.00
C LEU A 240 1.00 14.50 18.95
N ASP A 241 1.74 14.55 17.84
CA ASP A 241 2.82 15.52 17.68
C ASP A 241 2.29 16.96 17.63
N ARG A 242 1.18 17.21 16.92
CA ARG A 242 0.52 18.52 16.92
C ARG A 242 0.07 18.92 18.33
N CYS A 243 -0.51 17.99 19.10
CA CYS A 243 -0.85 18.21 20.52
C CYS A 243 0.39 18.55 21.37
N ARG A 244 1.48 17.81 21.22
CA ARG A 244 2.76 18.08 21.90
C ARG A 244 3.30 19.47 21.59
N GLN A 245 3.28 19.87 20.32
CA GLN A 245 3.76 21.18 19.86
C GLN A 245 2.92 22.33 20.42
N ALA A 246 1.59 22.19 20.46
CA ALA A 246 0.69 23.16 21.08
C ALA A 246 1.06 23.37 22.57
N GLY A 247 1.21 22.27 23.33
CA GLY A 247 1.61 22.34 24.73
C GLY A 247 3.04 22.89 24.96
N ALA A 248 3.97 22.66 24.03
CA ALA A 248 5.33 23.22 24.12
C ALA A 248 5.35 24.74 23.92
N ARG A 249 4.57 25.28 22.96
CA ARG A 249 4.44 26.74 22.75
C ARG A 249 3.93 27.45 24.01
N ARG A 250 3.01 26.82 24.74
CA ARG A 250 2.49 27.35 26.01
C ARG A 250 3.56 27.47 27.09
N ARG A 251 4.47 26.50 27.23
CA ARG A 251 5.53 26.56 28.26
C ARG A 251 6.59 27.63 27.99
N ALA A 252 6.65 28.14 26.76
CA ALA A 252 7.59 29.16 26.33
C ALA A 252 6.99 30.58 26.33
N ALA A 253 5.67 30.73 26.50
CA ALA A 253 4.95 32.00 26.57
C ALA A 253 4.67 32.38 28.03
#